data_AF-A0A1T3P276-F1
#
_entry.id   AF-A0A1T3P276-F1
#
_cell.length_a   1.000
_cell.length_b   1.000
_cell.length_c   1.000
_cell.angle_alpha   90.00
_cell.angle_beta   90.00
_cell.angle_gamma   90.00
#
_symmetry.space_group_name_H-M   'P 1'
#
loop_
_entity.id
_entity.type
_entity.pdbx_description
1 polymer ?
#
loop_
_entity_poly.entity_id
_entity_poly.type
_entity_poly.pdbx_seq_one_letter_code
_entity_poly.pdbx_strand_id
1 'polypeptide(L)'
;MTSLAERAAAAAGRSSDTPADTEADSSTTQFTGAPAPEIDMSTYEVGDQDPEMIPVHLAWLRVRRDIRFIGKGEQYNGGGTRFAFRGVDTVVNVYSPITLKHGVNILPVRTVAVYRDTVSSKNNRMHECTVTCTWQVMGPMGDSLPLLQTCGEALDSADKATAKAQSVALRELLTKGGMVPTQDPDPDSSYIERGEAPARSAASYVEEICEPRTSPGRLRQIHYELKQARLLDARVTNEVGDEEAIGPMVVRIGKERVGADAS
;
A
#
# COMPACT_ATOMS: atom_id res chain seq x y z
N MET A 1 49.87 -6.90 -11.06
CA MET A 1 48.54 -6.68 -10.42
C MET A 1 47.70 -5.92 -11.42
N THR A 2 46.66 -6.53 -11.96
CA THR A 2 45.76 -5.88 -12.93
C THR A 2 44.75 -5.00 -12.21
N SER A 3 44.46 -3.85 -12.79
CA SER A 3 43.61 -2.82 -12.17
C SER A 3 42.13 -3.24 -12.18
N LEU A 4 41.34 -2.63 -11.29
CA LEU A 4 39.89 -2.86 -11.22
C LEU A 4 39.19 -2.54 -12.57
N ALA A 5 39.74 -1.59 -13.32
CA ALA A 5 39.28 -1.23 -14.66
C ALA A 5 39.52 -2.34 -15.70
N GLU A 6 40.67 -3.01 -15.66
CA GLU A 6 40.98 -4.13 -16.57
C GLU A 6 40.09 -5.35 -16.30
N ARG A 7 39.74 -5.60 -15.03
CA ARG A 7 38.79 -6.66 -14.66
C ARG A 7 37.37 -6.36 -15.12
N ALA A 8 36.95 -5.09 -15.06
CA ALA A 8 35.64 -4.66 -15.56
C ALA A 8 35.55 -4.75 -17.08
N ALA A 9 36.63 -4.45 -17.80
CA ALA A 9 36.69 -4.56 -19.26
C ALA A 9 36.61 -6.02 -19.76
N ALA A 10 37.32 -6.94 -19.07
CA ALA A 10 37.29 -8.36 -19.41
C ALA A 10 35.92 -9.02 -19.17
N ALA A 11 35.18 -8.59 -18.14
CA ALA A 11 33.81 -9.06 -17.88
C ALA A 11 32.78 -8.54 -18.90
N ALA A 12 33.10 -7.46 -19.62
CA ALA A 12 32.22 -6.80 -20.58
C ALA A 12 32.53 -7.14 -22.05
N GLY A 13 33.45 -8.08 -22.33
CA GLY A 13 33.66 -8.63 -23.67
C GLY A 13 34.09 -7.65 -24.77
N ARG A 14 34.70 -6.51 -24.42
CA ARG A 14 35.15 -5.50 -25.40
C ARG A 14 36.67 -5.50 -25.55
N SER A 15 37.17 -5.84 -26.74
CA SER A 15 38.58 -5.61 -27.11
C SER A 15 38.80 -4.12 -27.46
N SER A 16 39.97 -3.59 -27.12
CA SER A 16 40.33 -2.17 -27.17
C SER A 16 40.62 -1.62 -28.57
N ASP A 17 39.96 -2.13 -29.61
CA ASP A 17 40.23 -1.73 -30.99
C ASP A 17 38.95 -1.73 -31.83
N THR A 18 37.96 -0.94 -31.40
CA THR A 18 36.72 -0.70 -32.15
C THR A 18 36.47 0.81 -32.18
N PRO A 19 36.27 1.43 -33.36
CA PRO A 19 36.06 2.87 -33.47
C PRO A 19 34.80 3.28 -32.70
N ALA A 20 34.80 4.49 -32.16
CA ALA A 20 33.66 5.04 -31.44
C ALA A 20 32.48 5.30 -32.40
N ASP A 21 31.64 4.28 -32.61
CA ASP A 21 30.32 4.44 -33.20
C ASP A 21 29.46 5.27 -32.22
N THR A 22 29.41 6.55 -32.52
CA THR A 22 28.59 7.54 -31.82
C THR A 22 27.20 7.52 -32.43
N GLU A 23 26.44 6.47 -32.22
CA GLU A 23 25.00 6.44 -32.48
C GLU A 23 24.32 5.60 -31.40
N ALA A 24 24.24 6.18 -30.20
CA ALA A 24 23.17 5.81 -29.29
C ALA A 24 21.88 6.37 -29.88
N ASP A 25 20.98 5.49 -30.34
CA ASP A 25 19.60 5.82 -30.66
C ASP A 25 18.88 6.27 -29.38
N SER A 26 19.15 7.52 -29.00
CA SER A 26 18.34 8.27 -28.06
C SER A 26 17.14 8.79 -28.85
N SER A 27 16.14 7.94 -29.05
CA SER A 27 14.77 8.43 -29.28
C SER A 27 14.24 9.06 -27.99
N THR A 28 14.91 10.12 -27.54
CA THR A 28 14.28 11.16 -26.75
C THR A 28 13.26 11.76 -27.70
N THR A 29 12.01 11.34 -27.59
CA THR A 29 10.90 12.09 -28.18
C THR A 29 10.99 13.49 -27.61
N GLN A 30 11.64 14.40 -28.33
CA GLN A 30 11.60 15.81 -28.01
C GLN A 30 10.12 16.17 -28.05
N PHE A 31 9.56 16.51 -26.90
CA PHE A 31 8.26 17.17 -26.85
C PHE A 31 8.41 18.48 -27.62
N THR A 32 8.08 18.44 -28.91
CA THR A 32 7.86 19.64 -29.73
C THR A 32 6.48 20.20 -29.41
N GLY A 33 6.17 20.34 -28.11
CA GLY A 33 5.01 21.08 -27.67
C GLY A 33 5.29 22.55 -27.91
N ALA A 34 4.42 23.24 -28.65
CA ALA A 34 4.38 24.69 -28.61
C ALA A 34 4.36 25.13 -27.12
N PRO A 35 5.08 26.20 -26.73
CA PRO A 35 5.00 26.70 -25.38
C PRO A 35 3.53 26.90 -25.03
N ALA A 36 3.13 26.43 -23.84
CA ALA A 36 1.79 26.71 -23.34
C ALA A 36 1.54 28.21 -23.46
N PRO A 37 0.36 28.64 -23.94
CA PRO A 37 0.07 30.06 -24.06
C PRO A 37 0.34 30.74 -22.72
N GLU A 38 1.09 31.84 -22.74
CA GLU A 38 1.23 32.70 -21.57
C GLU A 38 -0.13 33.34 -21.29
N ILE A 39 -0.87 32.76 -20.35
CA ILE A 39 -2.15 33.29 -19.90
C ILE A 39 -1.83 34.32 -18.80
N ASP A 40 -2.08 35.60 -19.07
CA ASP A 40 -2.06 36.64 -18.05
C ASP A 40 -3.27 36.48 -17.13
N MET A 41 -3.06 35.76 -16.03
CA MET A 41 -4.07 35.51 -15.01
C MET A 41 -4.62 36.78 -14.37
N SER A 42 -3.96 37.95 -14.50
CA SER A 42 -4.48 39.22 -13.98
C SER A 42 -5.67 39.76 -14.79
N THR A 43 -5.87 39.25 -16.01
CA THR A 43 -7.00 39.59 -16.88
C THR A 43 -7.99 38.44 -17.06
N TYR A 44 -7.88 37.38 -16.26
CA TYR A 44 -8.78 36.25 -16.32
C TYR A 44 -10.20 36.65 -15.88
N GLU A 45 -11.12 36.59 -16.83
CA GLU A 45 -12.56 36.72 -16.58
C GLU A 45 -13.17 35.32 -16.58
N VAL A 46 -14.02 35.05 -15.58
CA VAL A 46 -14.77 33.79 -15.48
C VAL A 46 -15.70 33.67 -16.69
N GLY A 47 -15.38 32.77 -17.62
CA GLY A 47 -16.16 32.49 -18.81
C GLY A 47 -17.28 31.48 -18.57
N ASP A 48 -18.15 31.30 -19.55
CA ASP A 48 -19.30 30.37 -19.47
C ASP A 48 -18.89 28.88 -19.25
N GLN A 49 -17.62 28.55 -19.49
CA GLN A 49 -17.06 27.21 -19.32
C GLN A 49 -16.49 27.00 -17.90
N ASP A 50 -16.31 28.07 -17.13
CA ASP A 50 -15.72 27.99 -15.79
C ASP A 50 -16.75 27.52 -14.75
N PRO A 51 -16.30 26.82 -13.69
CA PRO A 51 -17.20 26.37 -12.65
C PRO A 51 -17.83 27.54 -11.91
N GLU A 52 -19.12 27.42 -11.58
CA GLU A 52 -19.82 28.42 -10.78
C GLU A 52 -19.15 28.58 -9.40
N MET A 53 -18.81 29.81 -9.04
CA MET A 53 -18.10 30.15 -7.82
C MET A 53 -19.02 30.06 -6.59
N ILE A 54 -19.18 28.83 -6.06
CA ILE A 54 -20.03 28.52 -4.89
C ILE A 54 -19.23 27.85 -3.78
N PRO A 55 -19.72 27.90 -2.52
CA PRO A 55 -19.09 27.18 -1.41
C PRO A 55 -18.96 25.67 -1.68
N VAL A 56 -17.86 25.07 -1.24
CA VAL A 56 -17.50 23.68 -1.52
C VAL A 56 -18.59 22.68 -1.12
N HIS A 57 -19.31 22.92 -0.04
CA HIS A 57 -20.38 22.01 0.40
C HIS A 57 -21.54 21.96 -0.60
N LEU A 58 -21.85 23.07 -1.29
CA LEU A 58 -22.84 23.10 -2.37
C LEU A 58 -22.30 22.46 -3.65
N ALA A 59 -21.03 22.73 -4.00
CA ALA A 59 -20.37 22.08 -5.14
C ALA A 59 -20.33 20.55 -4.96
N TRP A 60 -20.02 20.07 -3.75
CA TRP A 60 -20.02 18.65 -3.41
C TRP A 60 -21.42 18.02 -3.51
N LEU A 61 -22.48 18.73 -3.09
CA LEU A 61 -23.86 18.28 -3.30
C LEU A 61 -24.18 18.13 -4.79
N ARG A 62 -23.70 19.04 -5.65
CA ARG A 62 -23.89 18.95 -7.10
C ARG A 62 -23.10 17.80 -7.72
N VAL A 63 -21.88 17.55 -7.27
CA VAL A 63 -21.09 16.34 -7.64
C VAL A 63 -21.90 15.08 -7.32
N ARG A 64 -22.37 14.95 -6.08
CA ARG A 64 -23.20 13.80 -5.64
C ARG A 64 -24.50 13.71 -6.44
N ARG A 65 -25.11 14.83 -6.78
CA ARG A 65 -26.31 14.92 -7.62
C ARG A 65 -26.02 14.70 -9.10
N ASP A 66 -24.78 14.55 -9.56
CA ASP A 66 -24.49 14.20 -10.96
C ASP A 66 -24.00 12.74 -11.06
N ILE A 67 -23.49 12.16 -9.97
CA ILE A 67 -23.10 10.74 -9.86
C ILE A 67 -24.31 9.88 -9.44
N ARG A 68 -24.89 9.15 -10.40
CA ARG A 68 -26.07 8.29 -10.14
C ARG A 68 -25.73 6.92 -9.57
N PHE A 69 -24.73 6.26 -10.14
CA PHE A 69 -24.40 4.87 -9.89
C PHE A 69 -23.00 4.57 -10.39
N ILE A 70 -22.28 3.73 -9.66
CA ILE A 70 -21.01 3.17 -10.14
C ILE A 70 -21.07 1.66 -9.93
N GLY A 71 -21.14 0.90 -11.02
CA GLY A 71 -21.18 -0.56 -10.98
C GLY A 71 -19.79 -1.19 -10.84
N LYS A 72 -19.74 -2.52 -10.88
CA LYS A 72 -18.50 -3.28 -11.08
C LYS A 72 -18.17 -3.23 -12.58
N GLY A 73 -17.07 -2.55 -12.93
CA GLY A 73 -16.61 -2.41 -14.32
C GLY A 73 -15.47 -3.34 -14.69
N GLU A 74 -14.82 -3.96 -13.69
CA GLU A 74 -13.60 -4.72 -13.87
C GLU A 74 -13.78 -6.17 -13.41
N GLN A 75 -12.94 -7.06 -13.94
CA GLN A 75 -12.96 -8.47 -13.62
C GLN A 75 -11.56 -8.97 -13.31
N TYR A 76 -11.43 -9.64 -12.17
CA TYR A 76 -10.23 -10.38 -11.84
C TYR A 76 -10.35 -11.80 -12.42
N ASN A 77 -9.33 -12.22 -13.16
CA ASN A 77 -9.22 -13.56 -13.75
C ASN A 77 -7.81 -14.09 -13.46
N GLY A 78 -7.62 -14.76 -12.31
CA GLY A 78 -6.30 -15.22 -11.89
C GLY A 78 -6.36 -16.30 -10.81
N GLY A 79 -5.37 -17.20 -10.80
CA GLY A 79 -5.25 -18.24 -9.76
C GLY A 79 -6.45 -19.18 -9.63
N GLY A 80 -7.22 -19.38 -10.71
CA GLY A 80 -8.44 -20.20 -10.71
C GLY A 80 -9.68 -19.49 -10.14
N THR A 81 -9.58 -18.22 -9.74
CA THR A 81 -10.69 -17.43 -9.21
C THR A 81 -11.11 -16.36 -10.21
N ARG A 82 -12.42 -16.17 -10.37
CA ARG A 82 -13.02 -15.16 -11.21
C ARG A 82 -14.07 -14.37 -10.44
N PHE A 83 -13.88 -13.06 -10.31
CA PHE A 83 -14.86 -12.19 -9.69
C PHE A 83 -14.86 -10.80 -10.33
N ALA A 84 -16.03 -10.17 -10.38
CA ALA A 84 -16.17 -8.78 -10.79
C ALA A 84 -15.91 -7.85 -9.59
N PHE A 85 -15.27 -6.72 -9.84
CA PHE A 85 -14.98 -5.73 -8.81
C PHE A 85 -15.08 -4.30 -9.36
N ARG A 86 -15.08 -3.35 -8.44
CA ARG A 86 -15.04 -1.91 -8.72
C ARG A 86 -13.63 -1.42 -8.38
N GLY A 87 -12.81 -1.26 -9.40
CA GLY A 87 -11.46 -0.72 -9.24
C GLY A 87 -11.49 0.79 -9.07
N VAL A 88 -10.34 1.34 -8.68
CA VAL A 88 -10.19 2.78 -8.47
C VAL A 88 -10.36 3.53 -9.79
N ASP A 89 -9.88 3.00 -10.90
CA ASP A 89 -9.93 3.65 -12.21
C ASP A 89 -11.37 3.85 -12.69
N THR A 90 -12.22 2.83 -12.49
CA THR A 90 -13.66 2.93 -12.75
C THR A 90 -14.28 4.09 -11.98
N VAL A 91 -13.92 4.26 -10.70
CA VAL A 91 -14.46 5.33 -9.85
C VAL A 91 -13.90 6.70 -10.26
N VAL A 92 -12.59 6.81 -10.48
CA VAL A 92 -11.92 8.05 -10.87
C VAL A 92 -12.44 8.56 -12.21
N ASN A 93 -12.64 7.68 -13.19
CA ASN A 93 -13.17 8.07 -14.51
C ASN A 93 -14.60 8.63 -14.45
N VAL A 94 -15.40 8.20 -13.46
CA VAL A 94 -16.73 8.79 -13.22
C VAL A 94 -16.62 10.12 -12.48
N TYR A 95 -15.78 10.19 -11.45
CA TYR A 95 -15.64 11.39 -10.63
C TYR A 95 -14.97 12.55 -11.35
N SER A 96 -13.86 12.29 -12.05
CA SER A 96 -12.98 13.31 -12.63
C SER A 96 -13.70 14.37 -13.47
N PRO A 97 -14.51 14.03 -14.50
CA PRO A 97 -15.21 15.04 -15.29
C PRO A 97 -16.26 15.81 -14.48
N ILE A 98 -16.87 15.18 -13.46
CA ILE A 98 -17.92 15.79 -12.65
C ILE A 98 -17.32 16.74 -11.60
N THR A 99 -16.22 16.35 -10.95
CA THR A 99 -15.50 17.23 -10.03
C THR A 99 -14.91 18.42 -10.76
N LEU A 100 -14.37 18.22 -11.97
CA LEU A 100 -13.87 19.30 -12.82
C LEU A 100 -15.00 20.28 -13.19
N LYS A 101 -16.16 19.77 -13.65
CA LYS A 101 -17.35 20.57 -13.96
C LYS A 101 -17.81 21.47 -12.81
N HIS A 102 -17.68 21.00 -11.56
CA HIS A 102 -18.12 21.75 -10.37
C HIS A 102 -16.96 22.45 -9.64
N GLY A 103 -15.75 22.48 -10.21
CA GLY A 103 -14.59 23.14 -9.62
C GLY A 103 -14.10 22.52 -8.30
N VAL A 104 -14.36 21.23 -8.10
CA VAL A 104 -13.98 20.51 -6.88
C VAL A 104 -12.64 19.82 -7.07
N ASN A 105 -11.70 20.10 -6.17
CA ASN A 105 -10.39 19.47 -6.12
C ASN A 105 -10.31 18.54 -4.90
N ILE A 106 -9.72 17.36 -5.09
CA ILE A 106 -9.52 16.37 -4.02
C ILE A 106 -8.03 16.08 -3.93
N LEU A 107 -7.42 16.45 -2.81
CA LEU A 107 -5.98 16.35 -2.62
C LEU A 107 -5.65 15.46 -1.42
N PRO A 108 -4.70 14.52 -1.53
CA PRO A 108 -4.11 13.90 -0.36
C PRO A 108 -3.20 14.92 0.32
N VAL A 109 -3.50 15.26 1.58
CA VAL A 109 -2.71 16.24 2.36
C VAL A 109 -1.79 15.57 3.38
N ARG A 110 -2.07 14.30 3.72
CA ARG A 110 -1.20 13.48 4.57
C ARG A 110 -1.42 12.01 4.29
N THR A 111 -0.35 11.24 4.22
CA THR A 111 -0.42 9.79 4.10
C THR A 111 0.51 9.15 5.12
N VAL A 112 -0.03 8.24 5.93
CA VAL A 112 0.73 7.42 6.88
C VAL A 112 0.67 5.99 6.40
N ALA A 113 1.83 5.36 6.20
CA ALA A 113 1.94 3.97 5.77
C ALA A 113 2.56 3.10 6.87
N VAL A 114 2.00 1.91 7.07
CA VAL A 114 2.53 0.86 7.92
C VAL A 114 2.79 -0.36 7.05
N TYR A 115 3.93 -1.00 7.26
CA TYR A 115 4.40 -2.12 6.45
C TYR A 115 4.55 -3.38 7.31
N ARG A 116 4.26 -4.52 6.70
CA ARG A 116 4.51 -5.83 7.28
C ARG A 116 4.92 -6.79 6.17
N ASP A 117 5.99 -7.54 6.41
CA ASP A 117 6.36 -8.64 5.52
C ASP A 117 5.56 -9.89 5.91
N THR A 118 5.10 -10.61 4.90
CA THR A 118 4.35 -11.86 5.06
C THR A 118 4.72 -12.85 3.96
N VAL A 119 4.18 -14.07 4.04
CA VAL A 119 4.38 -15.11 3.04
C VAL A 119 3.04 -15.61 2.53
N SER A 120 2.96 -15.87 1.23
CA SER A 120 1.78 -16.48 0.63
C SER A 120 1.65 -17.97 1.03
N SER A 121 0.51 -18.58 0.74
CA SER A 121 0.31 -20.03 0.91
C SER A 121 1.29 -20.90 0.10
N LYS A 122 1.96 -20.31 -0.91
CA LYS A 122 3.01 -20.96 -1.70
C LYS A 122 4.42 -20.54 -1.26
N ASN A 123 4.57 -19.97 -0.06
CA ASN A 123 5.82 -19.51 0.52
C ASN A 123 6.55 -18.39 -0.27
N ASN A 124 5.80 -17.61 -1.07
CA ASN A 124 6.36 -16.43 -1.73
C ASN A 124 6.34 -15.25 -0.77
N ARG A 125 7.43 -14.48 -0.71
CA ARG A 125 7.50 -13.23 0.05
C ARG A 125 6.48 -12.23 -0.49
N MET A 126 5.81 -11.54 0.43
CA MET A 126 4.81 -10.53 0.16
C MET A 126 5.00 -9.35 1.09
N HIS A 127 4.72 -8.16 0.58
CA HIS A 127 4.69 -6.92 1.33
C HIS A 127 3.23 -6.51 1.54
N GLU A 128 2.83 -6.46 2.79
CA GLU A 128 1.56 -5.90 3.24
C GLU A 128 1.77 -4.42 3.55
N CYS A 129 0.91 -3.56 2.99
CA CYS A 129 0.90 -2.13 3.28
C CYS A 129 -0.50 -1.71 3.68
N THR A 130 -0.61 -1.10 4.87
CA THR A 130 -1.80 -0.38 5.30
C THR A 130 -1.50 1.11 5.26
N VAL A 131 -2.33 1.88 4.58
CA VAL A 131 -2.23 3.34 4.54
C VAL A 131 -3.46 3.98 5.17
N THR A 132 -3.22 5.07 5.89
CA THR A 132 -4.23 6.04 6.31
C THR A 132 -3.97 7.33 5.55
N CYS A 133 -4.88 7.69 4.65
CA CYS A 133 -4.80 8.91 3.86
C CYS A 133 -5.77 9.95 4.40
N THR A 134 -5.27 11.15 4.67
CA THR A 134 -6.05 12.35 4.98
C THR A 134 -6.20 13.18 3.70
N TRP A 135 -7.43 13.56 3.41
CA TRP A 135 -7.83 14.24 2.18
C TRP A 135 -8.42 15.60 2.49
N GLN A 136 -8.13 16.56 1.61
CA GLN A 136 -8.79 17.85 1.59
C GLN A 136 -9.61 17.97 0.30
N VAL A 137 -10.88 18.32 0.45
CA VAL A 137 -11.77 18.62 -0.66
C VAL A 137 -11.93 20.14 -0.70
N MET A 138 -11.43 20.76 -1.76
CA MET A 138 -11.47 22.22 -1.97
C MET A 138 -12.47 22.55 -3.07
N GLY A 139 -13.27 23.59 -2.85
CA GLY A 139 -14.26 24.08 -3.80
C GLY A 139 -13.72 25.19 -4.70
N PRO A 140 -14.54 25.66 -5.65
CA PRO A 140 -14.13 26.69 -6.61
C PRO A 140 -13.81 28.03 -5.93
N MET A 141 -14.43 28.33 -4.78
CA MET A 141 -14.13 29.54 -3.99
C MET A 141 -12.86 29.43 -3.13
N GLY A 142 -12.16 28.29 -3.16
CA GLY A 142 -10.98 28.03 -2.31
C GLY A 142 -11.31 27.65 -0.86
N ASP A 143 -12.59 27.57 -0.49
CA ASP A 143 -13.02 26.97 0.78
C ASP A 143 -12.90 25.45 0.74
N SER A 144 -12.83 24.80 1.91
CA SER A 144 -12.64 23.35 1.99
C SER A 144 -13.58 22.69 2.99
N LEU A 145 -13.94 21.44 2.69
CA LEU A 145 -14.62 20.58 3.67
C LEU A 145 -13.65 20.24 4.81
N PRO A 146 -14.15 19.82 5.99
CA PRO A 146 -13.31 19.23 7.02
C PRO A 146 -12.45 18.10 6.46
N LEU A 147 -11.25 17.93 7.01
CA LEU A 147 -10.33 16.88 6.59
C LEU A 147 -11.02 15.51 6.70
N LEU A 148 -11.00 14.77 5.60
CA LEU A 148 -11.57 13.44 5.51
C LEU A 148 -10.46 12.41 5.65
N GLN A 149 -10.75 11.25 6.22
CA GLN A 149 -9.76 10.19 6.36
C GLN A 149 -10.32 8.87 5.86
N THR A 150 -9.51 8.17 5.08
CA THR A 150 -9.79 6.80 4.65
C THR A 150 -8.57 5.93 4.82
N CYS A 151 -8.83 4.63 4.96
CA CYS A 151 -7.77 3.63 5.03
C CYS A 151 -7.80 2.77 3.76
N GLY A 152 -6.63 2.28 3.38
CA GLY A 152 -6.48 1.29 2.33
C GLY A 152 -5.47 0.24 2.73
N GLU A 153 -5.70 -0.99 2.30
CA GLU A 153 -4.84 -2.13 2.59
C GLU A 153 -4.54 -2.84 1.27
N ALA A 154 -3.29 -3.24 1.09
CA ALA A 154 -2.87 -4.02 -0.05
C ALA A 154 -1.77 -5.01 0.31
N LEU A 155 -1.83 -6.16 -0.34
CA LEU A 155 -0.79 -7.17 -0.40
C LEU A 155 -0.19 -7.17 -1.81
N ASP A 156 1.14 -7.14 -1.90
CA ASP A 156 1.85 -7.20 -3.16
C ASP A 156 3.11 -8.06 -3.04
N SER A 157 3.39 -8.91 -4.04
CA SER A 157 4.62 -9.73 -4.06
C SER A 157 5.82 -9.01 -4.65
N ALA A 158 5.66 -7.76 -5.08
CA ALA A 158 6.68 -6.91 -5.68
C ALA A 158 6.68 -5.55 -4.96
N ASP A 159 6.88 -4.46 -5.69
CA ASP A 159 7.15 -3.11 -5.16
C ASP A 159 5.92 -2.18 -5.11
N LYS A 160 4.70 -2.70 -5.33
CA LYS A 160 3.51 -1.85 -5.55
C LYS A 160 2.53 -1.80 -4.37
N ALA A 161 2.89 -2.35 -3.21
CA ALA A 161 2.01 -2.42 -2.05
C ALA A 161 1.46 -1.04 -1.65
N THR A 162 2.32 -0.03 -1.53
CA THR A 162 1.91 1.33 -1.13
C THR A 162 0.95 1.98 -2.14
N ALA A 163 1.28 1.93 -3.43
CA ALA A 163 0.45 2.52 -4.48
C ALA A 163 -0.92 1.85 -4.54
N LYS A 164 -0.97 0.52 -4.43
CA LYS A 164 -2.23 -0.24 -4.35
C LYS A 164 -3.05 0.17 -3.13
N ALA A 165 -2.43 0.28 -1.96
CA ALA A 165 -3.11 0.68 -0.73
C ALA A 165 -3.68 2.11 -0.84
N GLN A 166 -2.93 3.05 -1.42
CA GLN A 166 -3.41 4.42 -1.66
C GLN A 166 -4.59 4.47 -2.65
N SER A 167 -4.54 3.65 -3.71
CA SER A 167 -5.66 3.49 -4.63
C SER A 167 -6.93 2.97 -3.95
N VAL A 168 -6.78 2.03 -3.02
CA VAL A 168 -7.91 1.57 -2.19
C VAL A 168 -8.44 2.73 -1.34
N ALA A 169 -7.58 3.47 -0.64
CA ALA A 169 -7.98 4.60 0.19
C ALA A 169 -8.73 5.69 -0.61
N LEU A 170 -8.26 6.02 -1.82
CA LEU A 170 -8.94 6.96 -2.72
C LEU A 170 -10.31 6.43 -3.15
N ARG A 171 -10.38 5.16 -3.53
CA ARG A 171 -11.65 4.53 -3.90
C ARG A 171 -12.66 4.62 -2.75
N GLU A 172 -12.24 4.31 -1.52
CA GLU A 172 -13.11 4.41 -0.34
C GLU A 172 -13.59 5.85 -0.08
N LEU A 173 -12.74 6.85 -0.32
CA LEU A 173 -13.12 8.26 -0.19
C LEU A 173 -14.24 8.61 -1.17
N LEU A 174 -14.05 8.26 -2.44
CA LEU A 174 -14.98 8.60 -3.50
C LEU A 174 -16.31 7.83 -3.33
N THR A 175 -16.27 6.55 -3.02
CA THR A 175 -17.50 5.75 -2.87
C THR A 175 -18.27 6.09 -1.59
N LYS A 176 -17.62 6.10 -0.42
CA LYS A 176 -18.27 6.36 0.87
C LYS A 176 -18.53 7.84 1.09
N GLY A 177 -17.51 8.69 0.87
CA GLY A 177 -17.65 10.14 1.00
C GLY A 177 -18.63 10.73 -0.01
N GLY A 178 -18.71 10.13 -1.21
CA GLY A 178 -19.71 10.48 -2.23
C GLY A 178 -21.10 9.90 -1.99
N MET A 179 -21.26 8.95 -1.06
CA MET A 179 -22.50 8.20 -0.85
C MET A 179 -23.03 7.57 -2.16
N VAL A 180 -22.13 6.97 -2.94
CA VAL A 180 -22.44 6.44 -4.27
C VAL A 180 -23.25 5.16 -4.16
N PRO A 181 -24.43 5.07 -4.81
CA PRO A 181 -25.15 3.81 -4.92
C PRO A 181 -24.32 2.76 -5.68
N THR A 182 -24.11 1.59 -5.06
CA THR A 182 -23.30 0.52 -5.65
C THR A 182 -24.11 -0.71 -6.08
N GLN A 183 -25.35 -0.84 -5.60
CA GLN A 183 -26.22 -2.02 -5.78
C GLN A 183 -25.51 -3.36 -5.46
N ASP A 184 -24.52 -3.32 -4.57
CA ASP A 184 -23.90 -4.54 -4.09
C ASP A 184 -24.92 -5.31 -3.22
N PRO A 185 -24.99 -6.64 -3.34
CA PRO A 185 -25.83 -7.45 -2.47
C PRO A 185 -25.38 -7.28 -1.01
N ASP A 186 -26.31 -7.49 -0.08
CA ASP A 186 -26.04 -7.39 1.36
C ASP A 186 -24.79 -8.24 1.72
N PRO A 187 -23.78 -7.69 2.42
CA PRO A 187 -22.60 -8.47 2.82
C PRO A 187 -22.95 -9.75 3.60
N ASP A 188 -24.09 -9.80 4.28
CA ASP A 188 -24.55 -11.00 5.00
C ASP A 188 -25.19 -12.05 4.06
N SER A 189 -25.42 -11.73 2.79
CA SER A 189 -25.98 -12.65 1.79
C SER A 189 -24.99 -13.71 1.29
N SER A 190 -23.68 -13.51 1.51
CA SER A 190 -22.64 -14.48 1.16
C SER A 190 -21.50 -14.45 2.18
N TYR A 191 -21.39 -15.50 2.99
CA TYR A 191 -20.31 -15.67 3.95
C TYR A 191 -19.05 -16.17 3.23
N ILE A 192 -18.03 -15.32 3.11
CA ILE A 192 -16.68 -15.75 2.75
C ILE A 192 -15.95 -16.01 4.06
N GLU A 193 -15.79 -17.28 4.41
CA GLU A 193 -14.98 -17.68 5.56
C GLU A 193 -13.55 -17.19 5.31
N ARG A 194 -13.13 -16.17 6.07
CA ARG A 194 -11.72 -15.80 6.13
C ARG A 194 -11.04 -17.01 6.74
N GLY A 195 -10.38 -17.83 5.92
CA GLY A 195 -9.62 -18.98 6.40
C GLY A 195 -8.78 -18.53 7.60
N GLU A 196 -8.92 -19.23 8.72
CA GLU A 196 -8.20 -18.89 9.94
C GLU A 196 -6.71 -18.77 9.58
N ALA A 197 -6.08 -17.66 9.97
CA ALA A 197 -4.63 -17.62 9.94
C ALA A 197 -4.15 -18.83 10.75
N PRO A 198 -3.32 -19.73 10.20
CA PRO A 198 -2.94 -20.93 10.90
C PRO A 198 -2.34 -20.53 12.24
N ALA A 199 -2.85 -21.12 13.34
CA ALA A 199 -2.31 -20.87 14.67
C ALA A 199 -0.78 -21.03 14.61
N ARG A 200 -0.03 -20.01 15.05
CA ARG A 200 1.44 -20.08 15.05
C ARG A 200 1.86 -21.33 15.81
N SER A 201 2.60 -22.20 15.15
CA SER A 201 3.15 -23.41 15.78
C SER A 201 4.23 -23.01 16.79
N ALA A 202 4.46 -23.84 17.81
CA ALA A 202 5.54 -23.61 18.78
C ALA A 202 6.90 -23.40 18.08
N ALA A 203 7.20 -24.21 17.06
CA ALA A 203 8.44 -24.09 16.28
C ALA A 203 8.60 -22.71 15.62
N SER A 204 7.50 -22.05 15.21
CA SER A 204 7.56 -20.72 14.57
C SER A 204 7.97 -19.58 15.51
N TYR A 205 8.01 -19.83 16.82
CA TYR A 205 8.49 -18.88 17.82
C TYR A 205 9.99 -19.03 18.09
N VAL A 206 10.61 -20.16 17.74
CA VAL A 206 12.02 -20.47 18.08
C VAL A 206 12.98 -19.46 17.47
N GLU A 207 12.83 -19.14 16.18
CA GLU A 207 13.68 -18.16 15.50
C GLU A 207 13.64 -16.79 16.18
N GLU A 208 12.43 -16.32 16.50
CA GLU A 208 12.19 -15.05 17.17
C GLU A 208 12.72 -15.05 18.61
N ILE A 209 12.58 -16.17 19.33
CA ILE A 209 13.12 -16.34 20.68
C ILE A 209 14.65 -16.29 20.64
N CYS A 210 15.31 -16.97 19.69
CA CYS A 210 16.76 -17.06 19.58
C CYS A 210 17.41 -15.80 19.01
N GLU A 211 16.68 -14.96 18.27
CA GLU A 211 17.20 -13.71 17.70
C GLU A 211 17.76 -12.78 18.81
N PRO A 212 19.06 -12.42 18.77
CA PRO A 212 19.70 -11.62 19.81
C PRO A 212 19.03 -10.26 20.06
N ARG A 213 18.40 -9.67 19.02
CA ARG A 213 17.72 -8.37 19.11
C ARG A 213 16.33 -8.44 19.74
N THR A 214 15.80 -9.63 20.00
CA THR A 214 14.45 -9.76 20.57
C THR A 214 14.46 -9.29 22.03
N SER A 215 13.74 -8.20 22.29
CA SER A 215 13.75 -7.53 23.60
C SER A 215 13.20 -8.40 24.73
N PRO A 216 13.59 -8.15 26.00
CA PRO A 216 13.01 -8.84 27.16
C PRO A 216 11.48 -8.66 27.28
N GLY A 217 10.96 -7.51 26.85
CA GLY A 217 9.52 -7.26 26.79
C GLY A 217 8.83 -8.17 25.78
N ARG A 218 9.43 -8.36 24.61
CA ARG A 218 8.90 -9.25 23.57
C ARG A 218 8.95 -10.72 24.00
N LEU A 219 10.01 -11.18 24.65
CA LEU A 219 10.08 -12.54 25.19
C LEU A 219 8.98 -12.85 26.22
N ARG A 220 8.67 -11.88 27.10
CA ARG A 220 7.53 -12.01 28.05
C ARG A 220 6.20 -12.13 27.31
N GLN A 221 6.02 -11.36 26.23
CA GLN A 221 4.83 -11.44 25.39
C GLN A 221 4.74 -12.79 24.68
N ILE A 222 5.83 -13.30 24.11
CA ILE A 222 5.89 -14.63 23.46
C ILE A 222 5.51 -15.73 24.46
N HIS A 223 6.03 -15.68 25.70
CA HIS A 223 5.63 -16.64 26.74
C HIS A 223 4.12 -16.56 27.05
N TYR A 224 3.53 -15.36 27.05
CA TYR A 224 2.08 -15.19 27.23
C TYR A 224 1.28 -15.74 26.05
N GLU A 225 1.72 -15.52 24.81
CA GLU A 225 1.11 -16.08 23.59
C GLU A 225 1.15 -17.62 23.62
N LEU A 226 2.29 -18.22 23.96
CA LEU A 226 2.43 -19.67 24.11
C LEU A 226 1.52 -20.23 25.22
N LYS A 227 1.34 -19.49 26.32
CA LYS A 227 0.42 -19.87 27.40
C LYS A 227 -1.03 -19.86 26.94
N GLN A 228 -1.46 -18.82 26.24
CA GLN A 228 -2.83 -18.73 25.71
C GLN A 228 -3.12 -19.85 24.71
N ALA A 229 -2.14 -20.16 23.85
CA ALA A 229 -2.24 -21.24 22.86
C ALA A 229 -2.08 -22.65 23.45
N ARG A 230 -1.81 -22.80 24.76
CA ARG A 230 -1.49 -24.07 25.43
C ARG A 230 -0.31 -24.81 24.81
N LEU A 231 0.69 -24.06 24.35
CA LEU A 231 1.88 -24.56 23.65
C LEU A 231 3.14 -24.55 24.52
N LEU A 232 3.07 -24.19 25.81
CA LEU A 232 4.27 -24.10 26.68
C LEU A 232 5.05 -25.42 26.78
N ASP A 233 4.34 -26.56 26.74
CA ASP A 233 4.94 -27.89 26.85
C ASP A 233 5.35 -28.48 25.48
N ALA A 234 5.14 -27.75 24.39
CA ALA A 234 5.51 -28.21 23.05
C ALA A 234 7.03 -28.35 22.94
N ARG A 235 7.47 -29.48 22.40
CA ARG A 235 8.88 -29.81 22.17
C ARG A 235 9.37 -29.10 20.92
N VAL A 236 10.47 -28.38 21.07
CA VAL A 236 11.14 -27.65 19.99
C VAL A 236 12.64 -27.86 20.06
N THR A 237 13.31 -27.77 18.91
CA THR A 237 14.77 -27.76 18.84
C THR A 237 15.29 -26.38 19.24
N ASN A 238 16.17 -26.34 20.24
CA ASN A 238 16.74 -25.09 20.74
C ASN A 238 17.94 -24.61 19.92
N GLU A 239 18.59 -23.53 20.37
CA GLU A 239 19.75 -22.93 19.73
C GLU A 239 21.00 -23.82 19.66
N VAL A 240 21.05 -24.90 20.44
CA VAL A 240 22.17 -25.86 20.50
C VAL A 240 21.86 -27.16 19.74
N GLY A 241 20.62 -27.33 19.28
CA GLY A 241 20.17 -28.53 18.55
C GLY A 241 19.50 -29.59 19.43
N ASP A 242 19.27 -29.32 20.71
CA ASP A 242 18.61 -30.24 21.64
C ASP A 242 17.09 -30.02 21.69
N GLU A 243 16.32 -31.07 22.00
CA GLU A 243 14.88 -30.94 22.22
C GLU A 243 14.54 -30.50 23.66
N GLU A 244 13.90 -29.35 23.79
CA GLU A 244 13.34 -28.88 25.06
C GLU A 244 11.92 -28.34 24.91
N ALA A 245 11.23 -28.12 26.04
CA ALA A 245 9.93 -27.48 26.02
C ALA A 245 10.10 -25.96 25.80
N ILE A 246 9.29 -25.39 24.91
CA ILE A 246 9.45 -23.99 24.50
C ILE A 246 9.18 -22.98 25.63
N GLY A 247 8.31 -23.32 26.60
CA GLY A 247 8.01 -22.48 27.76
C GLY A 247 9.25 -22.24 28.63
N PRO A 248 9.94 -23.29 29.12
CA PRO A 248 11.23 -23.15 29.79
C PRO A 248 12.29 -22.41 28.96
N MET A 249 12.38 -22.69 27.66
CA MET A 249 13.34 -22.07 26.75
C MET A 249 13.20 -20.54 26.70
N VAL A 250 11.99 -20.02 26.44
CA VAL A 250 11.75 -18.56 26.37
C VAL A 250 12.05 -17.85 27.69
N VAL A 251 11.80 -18.52 28.82
CA VAL A 251 12.11 -17.98 30.16
C VAL A 251 13.60 -17.95 30.41
N ARG A 252 14.35 -19.00 30.03
CA ARG A 252 15.81 -19.09 30.16
C ARG A 252 16.49 -17.97 29.38
N ILE A 253 16.20 -17.86 28.09
CA ILE A 253 16.76 -16.83 27.21
C ILE A 253 16.37 -15.42 27.69
N GLY A 254 15.15 -15.25 28.23
CA GLY A 254 14.72 -13.99 28.83
C GLY A 254 15.55 -13.58 30.05
N LYS A 255 15.94 -14.53 30.90
CA LYS A 255 16.80 -14.26 32.06
C LYS A 255 18.23 -13.91 31.62
N GLU A 256 18.76 -14.61 30.61
CA GLU A 256 20.09 -14.35 30.05
C GLU A 256 20.18 -12.92 29.47
N ARG A 257 19.16 -12.46 28.75
CA ARG A 257 19.11 -11.09 28.20
C ARG A 257 19.07 -10.00 29.26
N VAL A 258 18.24 -10.20 30.29
CA VAL A 258 18.15 -9.24 31.40
C VAL A 258 19.43 -9.21 32.23
N GLY A 259 20.14 -10.33 32.35
CA GLY A 259 21.44 -10.40 33.03
C GLY A 259 22.59 -9.78 32.23
N ALA A 260 22.57 -9.89 30.89
CA ALA A 260 23.59 -9.30 30.01
C ALA A 260 23.51 -7.76 29.95
N ASP A 261 22.31 -7.19 30.02
CA ASP A 261 22.10 -5.72 30.05
C ASP A 261 22.50 -5.07 31.40
N ALA A 262 22.83 -5.88 32.42
CA ALA A 262 23.22 -5.42 33.76
C ALA A 262 24.75 -5.48 34.04
N SER A 263 25.56 -5.81 33.02
CA SER A 263 27.03 -5.84 33.05
C SER A 263 27.63 -4.80 32.11
#